data_AF-A0A3N2PHD7-F1
#
_entry.id   AF-A0A3N2PHD7-F1
#
_cell.length_a   1.000
_cell.length_b   1.000
_cell.length_c   1.000
_cell.angle_alpha   90.00
_cell.angle_beta   90.00
_cell.angle_gamma   90.00
#
_symmetry.space_group_name_H-M   'P 1'
#
loop_
_entity.id
_entity.type
_entity.pdbx_description
1 polymer ?
#
loop_
_entity_poly.entity_id
_entity_poly.type
_entity_poly.pdbx_seq_one_letter_code
_entity_poly.pdbx_strand_id
1 'polypeptide(L)'
;MTQQQSVRDGTRPVAGRPETAERSGPRPAGDRSERADATEAEVSAVPDRGTVRLALTIAGLLLALLGGFALGRTNAGPGTASAGAAGTGSATADHTHPAGTPSHAHPGAGPGGGDAGGLTLSAAGYTLVPAGTSFTAGRRDDLTFRIQGPDRRTVTGFAVVHEKPMHLIVVRRDLTGYQHLHPTMTPDGTWSVPITLPDPGIWRAYADFTVREAGGAEVPLTLGVDLVVAGAYVPRPLPAPAREATVGELTVTYEGTGQVGASAPLLFRVFAGGNPVTAIEPYLGAYGHLVAVREGDLAYLHVHPEPELVDGAVKFWITVPSPGRYRLYLDVQVGGVVRTAGFTMTVD
;
A
#
# COMPACT_ATOMS: atom_id res chain seq x y z
N MET A 1 25.11 -58.38 -13.19
CA MET A 1 23.99 -58.05 -14.10
C MET A 1 24.18 -56.59 -14.51
N THR A 2 24.87 -56.22 -15.61
CA THR A 2 24.59 -56.51 -17.04
C THR A 2 23.23 -55.89 -17.40
N GLN A 3 23.02 -54.89 -18.27
CA GLN A 3 23.65 -54.38 -19.52
C GLN A 3 23.13 -52.92 -19.76
N GLN A 4 23.93 -51.93 -20.18
CA GLN A 4 24.20 -51.44 -21.57
C GLN A 4 23.02 -50.73 -22.30
N GLN A 5 23.18 -49.44 -22.65
CA GLN A 5 23.49 -48.86 -24.02
C GLN A 5 22.20 -48.41 -24.77
N SER A 6 22.11 -47.40 -25.65
CA SER A 6 23.04 -46.48 -26.33
C SER A 6 22.24 -45.31 -26.98
N VAL A 7 22.83 -44.12 -26.96
CA VAL A 7 22.94 -43.04 -27.97
C VAL A 7 22.03 -43.04 -29.23
N ARG A 8 21.49 -41.85 -29.58
CA ARG A 8 21.60 -41.28 -30.95
C ARG A 8 21.45 -39.75 -31.01
N ASP A 9 22.46 -39.17 -31.64
CA ASP A 9 22.71 -37.79 -32.07
C ASP A 9 21.93 -37.47 -33.35
N GLY A 10 21.73 -36.18 -33.65
CA GLY A 10 20.92 -35.72 -34.78
C GLY A 10 21.03 -34.22 -35.07
N THR A 11 22.23 -33.73 -35.37
CA THR A 11 22.47 -32.44 -36.02
C THR A 11 22.25 -32.54 -37.54
N ARG A 12 21.64 -31.53 -38.17
CA ARG A 12 21.68 -31.27 -39.63
C ARG A 12 21.56 -29.75 -39.94
N PRO A 13 21.97 -29.30 -41.14
CA PRO A 13 22.77 -28.07 -41.30
C PRO A 13 22.12 -26.97 -42.16
N VAL A 14 22.92 -25.90 -42.32
CA VAL A 14 22.82 -24.64 -43.05
C VAL A 14 22.40 -24.72 -44.54
N ALA A 15 21.59 -23.74 -44.97
CA ALA A 15 21.58 -23.05 -46.28
C ALA A 15 20.77 -21.75 -46.08
N GLY A 16 20.98 -20.57 -46.65
CA GLY A 16 21.79 -20.04 -47.75
C GLY A 16 21.12 -18.71 -48.16
N ARG A 17 21.90 -17.63 -48.28
CA ARG A 17 21.51 -16.22 -48.61
C ARG A 17 20.90 -16.09 -50.04
N PRO A 18 20.25 -14.96 -50.44
CA PRO A 18 20.89 -13.63 -50.61
C PRO A 18 20.02 -12.43 -50.13
N GLU A 19 20.53 -11.34 -49.58
CA GLU A 19 21.31 -10.25 -50.19
C GLU A 19 20.61 -9.58 -51.39
N THR A 20 19.82 -8.53 -51.12
CA THR A 20 19.49 -7.49 -52.10
C THR A 20 20.21 -6.21 -51.70
N ALA A 21 21.19 -5.86 -52.53
CA ALA A 21 21.86 -4.58 -52.56
C ALA A 21 21.22 -3.72 -53.65
N GLU A 22 20.70 -2.56 -53.28
CA GLU A 22 20.42 -1.44 -54.16
C GLU A 22 20.59 -0.16 -53.33
N ARG A 23 21.13 0.97 -53.79
CA ARG A 23 22.04 1.32 -54.87
C ARG A 23 22.38 2.78 -54.57
N SER A 24 23.66 3.09 -54.34
CA SER A 24 24.13 4.47 -54.21
C SER A 24 24.06 5.20 -55.56
N GLY A 25 23.60 6.45 -55.57
CA GLY A 25 23.62 7.35 -56.73
C GLY A 25 23.14 8.77 -56.38
N PRO A 26 23.62 9.83 -57.06
CA PRO A 26 24.18 11.01 -56.39
C PRO A 26 23.26 12.24 -56.30
N ARG A 27 23.59 13.14 -55.35
CA ARG A 27 23.18 14.55 -55.35
C ARG A 27 23.71 15.27 -56.60
N PRO A 28 22.95 16.24 -57.13
CA PRO A 28 23.54 17.44 -57.70
C PRO A 28 23.18 18.68 -56.87
N ALA A 29 24.21 19.47 -56.59
CA ALA A 29 24.08 20.88 -56.23
C ALA A 29 23.73 21.68 -57.50
N GLY A 30 22.77 22.58 -57.40
CA GLY A 30 22.41 23.54 -58.44
C GLY A 30 22.06 24.86 -57.79
N ASP A 31 23.04 25.76 -57.79
CA ASP A 31 22.86 27.20 -57.57
C ASP A 31 22.35 27.83 -58.86
N ARG A 32 21.25 28.59 -58.79
CA ARG A 32 21.02 29.81 -59.59
C ARG A 32 19.79 30.58 -59.10
N SER A 33 20.10 31.78 -58.61
CA SER A 33 19.29 33.00 -58.60
C SER A 33 18.20 33.09 -59.68
N GLU A 34 16.96 33.38 -59.27
CA GLU A 34 16.10 34.27 -60.04
C GLU A 34 15.05 34.99 -59.17
N ARG A 35 15.00 36.30 -59.43
CA ARG A 35 14.14 37.42 -59.02
C ARG A 35 12.78 37.16 -58.35
N ALA A 36 12.52 38.07 -57.43
CA ALA A 36 11.26 38.38 -56.77
C ALA A 36 10.06 38.52 -57.73
N ASP A 37 8.95 37.92 -57.33
CA ASP A 37 7.62 38.49 -57.50
C ASP A 37 6.89 38.36 -56.17
N ALA A 38 6.72 39.49 -55.48
CA ALA A 38 6.06 39.58 -54.20
C ALA A 38 4.56 39.75 -54.44
N THR A 39 3.81 38.67 -54.29
CA THR A 39 2.38 38.76 -54.01
C THR A 39 2.23 38.89 -52.49
N GLU A 40 2.07 40.13 -52.03
CA GLU A 40 1.61 40.42 -50.67
C GLU A 40 0.24 39.76 -50.48
N ALA A 41 0.23 38.62 -49.78
CA ALA A 41 -0.99 38.10 -49.20
C ALA A 41 -1.36 39.02 -48.03
N GLU A 42 -2.39 39.83 -48.23
CA GLU A 42 -2.96 40.69 -47.20
C GLU A 42 -3.43 39.82 -46.03
N VAL A 43 -2.61 39.73 -44.97
CA VAL A 43 -3.00 39.06 -43.72
C VAL A 43 -4.08 39.91 -43.08
N SER A 44 -5.33 39.52 -43.29
CA SER A 44 -6.48 40.13 -42.63
C SER A 44 -6.30 40.05 -41.11
N ALA A 45 -6.08 41.21 -40.48
CA ALA A 45 -5.97 41.35 -39.03
C ALA A 45 -7.33 41.25 -38.31
N VAL A 46 -8.35 40.67 -38.95
CA VAL A 46 -9.67 40.47 -38.37
C VAL A 46 -9.75 39.03 -37.84
N PRO A 47 -9.87 38.83 -36.51
CA PRO A 47 -10.01 37.49 -35.96
C PRO A 47 -11.27 36.83 -36.54
N ASP A 48 -11.12 35.62 -37.10
CA ASP A 48 -12.26 34.86 -37.62
C ASP A 48 -13.27 34.60 -36.48
N ARG A 49 -14.54 34.48 -36.84
CA ARG A 49 -15.68 34.28 -35.94
C ARG A 49 -15.47 33.09 -35.01
N GLY A 50 -14.72 32.07 -35.43
CA GLY A 50 -14.31 30.95 -34.57
C GLY A 50 -13.43 31.38 -33.40
N THR A 51 -12.42 32.21 -33.65
CA THR A 51 -11.50 32.75 -32.64
C THR A 51 -12.23 33.70 -31.69
N VAL A 52 -13.14 34.53 -32.20
CA VAL A 52 -13.96 35.42 -31.38
C VAL A 52 -14.92 34.62 -30.48
N ARG A 53 -15.57 33.58 -31.00
CA ARG A 53 -16.45 32.69 -30.21
C ARG A 53 -15.68 31.95 -29.13
N LEU A 54 -14.49 31.44 -29.43
CA LEU A 54 -13.64 30.78 -28.44
C LEU A 54 -13.21 31.75 -27.34
N ALA A 55 -12.75 32.96 -27.69
CA ALA A 55 -12.36 33.98 -26.73
C ALA A 55 -13.52 34.40 -25.81
N LEU A 56 -14.73 34.58 -26.37
CA LEU A 56 -15.93 34.87 -25.59
C LEU A 56 -16.34 33.72 -24.66
N THR A 57 -16.17 32.48 -25.10
CA THR A 57 -16.49 31.30 -24.28
C THR A 57 -15.52 31.17 -23.09
N ILE A 58 -14.22 31.37 -23.34
CA ILE A 58 -13.19 31.36 -22.29
C ILE A 58 -13.41 32.52 -21.30
N ALA A 59 -13.70 33.72 -21.80
CA ALA A 59 -14.00 34.87 -20.95
C ALA A 59 -15.26 34.65 -20.08
N GLY A 60 -16.31 34.03 -20.65
CA GLY A 60 -17.51 33.67 -19.92
C GLY A 60 -17.27 32.64 -18.81
N LEU A 61 -16.46 31.61 -19.08
CA LEU A 61 -16.07 30.61 -18.08
C LEU A 61 -15.27 31.23 -16.93
N LEU A 62 -14.31 32.11 -17.23
CA LEU A 62 -13.51 32.80 -16.21
C LEU A 62 -14.38 33.73 -15.34
N LEU A 63 -15.32 34.46 -15.93
CA LEU A 63 -16.26 35.30 -15.20
C LEU A 63 -17.18 34.48 -14.29
N ALA A 64 -17.66 33.31 -14.74
CA ALA A 64 -18.46 32.42 -13.91
C ALA A 64 -17.67 31.87 -12.71
N LEU A 65 -16.39 31.51 -12.92
CA LEU A 65 -15.50 31.00 -11.88
C LEU A 65 -15.18 32.06 -10.82
N LEU A 66 -14.87 33.29 -11.26
CA LEU A 66 -14.62 34.43 -10.36
C LEU A 66 -15.90 34.85 -9.62
N GLY A 67 -17.06 34.85 -10.29
CA GLY A 67 -18.35 35.15 -9.68
C GLY A 67 -18.77 34.13 -8.62
N GLY A 68 -18.61 32.83 -8.90
CA GLY A 68 -18.88 31.77 -7.94
C GLY A 68 -17.98 31.84 -6.70
N PHE A 69 -16.70 32.16 -6.89
CA PHE A 69 -15.75 32.36 -5.79
C PHE A 69 -16.07 33.59 -4.94
N ALA A 70 -16.52 34.69 -5.55
CA ALA A 70 -16.96 35.88 -4.83
C ALA A 70 -18.24 35.62 -4.01
N LEU A 71 -19.23 34.93 -4.59
CA LEU A 71 -20.45 34.54 -3.86
C LEU A 71 -20.15 33.58 -2.70
N GLY A 72 -19.18 32.68 -2.87
CA GLY A 72 -18.74 31.77 -1.82
C GLY A 72 -18.14 32.49 -0.61
N ARG A 73 -17.53 33.67 -0.81
CA ARG A 73 -16.98 34.48 0.29
C ARG A 73 -17.98 35.41 0.95
N THR A 74 -19.04 35.84 0.25
CA THR A 74 -20.08 36.69 0.82
C THR A 74 -21.12 35.93 1.64
N ASN A 75 -21.18 34.60 1.52
CA ASN A 75 -21.99 33.73 2.39
C ASN A 75 -21.27 33.27 3.67
N ALA A 76 -20.00 33.65 3.86
CA ALA A 76 -19.34 33.53 5.16
C ALA A 76 -19.77 34.71 6.05
N GLY A 77 -20.90 34.54 6.75
CA GLY A 77 -21.40 35.53 7.70
C GLY A 77 -20.42 35.79 8.86
N PRO A 78 -20.39 37.01 9.42
CA PRO A 78 -19.48 37.38 10.51
C PRO A 78 -20.01 36.92 11.87
N GLY A 79 -19.15 36.31 12.70
CA GLY A 79 -19.52 35.97 14.08
C GLY A 79 -18.41 35.27 14.87
N THR A 80 -17.64 36.06 15.61
CA THR A 80 -16.58 35.70 16.56
C THR A 80 -17.10 35.18 17.91
N ALA A 81 -16.41 34.18 18.46
CA ALA A 81 -16.04 33.90 19.87
C ALA A 81 -17.02 34.13 21.07
N SER A 82 -17.13 33.04 21.87
CA SER A 82 -17.06 32.93 23.36
C SER A 82 -18.32 32.70 24.22
N ALA A 83 -18.22 31.59 24.98
CA ALA A 83 -18.72 31.24 26.33
C ALA A 83 -20.22 30.98 26.62
N GLY A 84 -20.50 29.77 27.15
CA GLY A 84 -21.72 29.48 27.93
C GLY A 84 -22.06 27.99 27.99
N ALA A 85 -21.84 27.36 29.16
CA ALA A 85 -22.05 25.94 29.42
C ALA A 85 -23.53 25.49 29.44
N ALA A 86 -23.81 24.30 28.94
CA ALA A 86 -24.89 23.42 29.41
C ALA A 86 -24.50 21.97 29.10
N GLY A 87 -24.35 21.16 30.15
CA GLY A 87 -23.88 19.78 30.05
C GLY A 87 -24.91 18.82 29.49
N THR A 88 -24.44 17.85 28.71
CA THR A 88 -24.89 16.45 28.76
C THR A 88 -23.64 15.59 28.58
N GLY A 89 -23.34 14.77 29.58
CA GLY A 89 -22.15 13.92 29.60
C GLY A 89 -22.23 12.85 28.51
N SER A 90 -21.27 12.88 27.60
CA SER A 90 -20.88 11.71 26.81
C SER A 90 -19.49 11.32 27.28
N ALA A 91 -19.39 10.16 27.90
CA ALA A 91 -18.15 9.62 28.45
C ALA A 91 -17.26 9.14 27.30
N THR A 92 -16.52 10.06 26.68
CA THR A 92 -15.30 9.69 25.96
C THR A 92 -14.19 9.63 27.01
N ALA A 93 -13.80 8.42 27.40
CA ALA A 93 -12.64 8.21 28.24
C ALA A 93 -11.41 8.70 27.48
N ASP A 94 -10.95 9.90 27.82
CA ASP A 94 -9.59 10.35 27.52
C ASP A 94 -8.63 9.41 28.25
N HIS A 95 -7.95 8.57 27.48
CA HIS A 95 -6.83 7.78 27.97
C HIS A 95 -5.55 8.41 27.44
N THR A 96 -4.82 9.05 28.34
CA THR A 96 -3.46 9.52 28.13
C THR A 96 -2.53 8.32 28.05
N HIS A 97 -1.89 8.14 26.88
CA HIS A 97 -0.89 7.09 26.68
C HIS A 97 0.40 7.38 27.48
N PRO A 98 1.03 6.35 28.09
CA PRO A 98 2.43 6.42 28.50
C PRO A 98 3.36 6.46 27.26
N ALA A 99 4.58 6.99 27.42
CA ALA A 99 5.53 7.17 26.32
C ALA A 99 5.90 5.83 25.65
N GLY A 100 5.60 5.70 24.36
CA GLY A 100 5.94 4.50 23.58
C GLY A 100 5.51 4.53 22.11
N THR A 101 4.34 5.08 21.78
CA THR A 101 3.94 5.42 20.39
C THR A 101 2.85 6.49 20.43
N PRO A 102 3.06 7.71 19.90
CA PRO A 102 1.98 8.69 19.80
C PRO A 102 0.91 8.17 18.83
N SER A 103 -0.37 8.42 19.12
CA SER A 103 -1.41 8.38 18.10
C SER A 103 -1.01 9.34 16.98
N HIS A 104 -0.91 8.81 15.77
CA HIS A 104 -0.43 9.58 14.62
C HIS A 104 -1.43 9.43 13.48
N ALA A 105 -1.95 10.56 13.01
CA ALA A 105 -2.83 10.62 11.86
C ALA A 105 -2.01 10.90 10.59
N HIS A 106 -2.31 10.20 9.50
CA HIS A 106 -1.64 10.44 8.22
C HIS A 106 -2.16 11.74 7.54
N PRO A 107 -1.30 12.49 6.84
CA PRO A 107 -1.73 13.65 6.05
C PRO A 107 -2.64 13.18 4.90
N GLY A 108 -3.94 13.52 4.99
CA GLY A 108 -5.02 13.03 4.13
C GLY A 108 -6.34 12.84 4.88
N ALA A 109 -6.28 12.84 6.21
CA ALA A 109 -7.41 12.71 7.12
C ALA A 109 -8.35 13.94 7.09
N GLY A 110 -9.54 13.74 6.52
CA GLY A 110 -10.72 14.49 6.98
C GLY A 110 -11.21 13.89 8.30
N PRO A 111 -11.91 14.66 9.15
CA PRO A 111 -12.47 14.13 10.39
C PRO A 111 -13.59 13.12 10.04
N GLY A 112 -13.33 11.82 10.19
CA GLY A 112 -14.33 10.75 10.06
C GLY A 112 -14.02 9.60 9.08
N GLY A 113 -12.83 9.52 8.48
CA GLY A 113 -12.43 8.38 7.65
C GLY A 113 -11.47 7.46 8.39
N GLY A 114 -11.81 6.17 8.55
CA GLY A 114 -10.84 5.18 9.01
C GLY A 114 -9.65 5.08 8.05
N ASP A 115 -8.44 4.97 8.58
CA ASP A 115 -7.21 4.95 7.79
C ASP A 115 -7.07 3.63 7.00
N ALA A 116 -7.34 3.72 5.69
CA ALA A 116 -7.05 2.69 4.71
C ALA A 116 -5.76 3.06 3.96
N GLY A 117 -4.64 2.42 4.30
CA GLY A 117 -3.32 2.66 3.73
C GLY A 117 -2.88 1.63 2.69
N GLY A 118 -1.66 1.78 2.17
CA GLY A 118 -1.00 0.74 1.38
C GLY A 118 -1.51 0.55 -0.06
N LEU A 119 -2.45 1.40 -0.51
CA LEU A 119 -2.99 1.34 -1.88
C LEU A 119 -2.11 2.03 -2.92
N THR A 120 -1.17 2.87 -2.49
CA THR A 120 -0.29 3.64 -3.37
C THR A 120 1.18 3.31 -3.12
N LEU A 121 1.98 3.38 -4.18
CA LEU A 121 3.45 3.26 -4.08
C LEU A 121 4.09 4.52 -3.48
N SER A 122 3.37 5.64 -3.44
CA SER A 122 3.83 6.92 -2.92
C SER A 122 2.76 7.57 -2.04
N ALA A 123 3.19 8.18 -0.94
CA ALA A 123 2.36 8.96 -0.02
C ALA A 123 3.23 10.00 0.70
N ALA A 124 2.68 11.19 0.98
CA ALA A 124 3.39 12.30 1.63
C ALA A 124 4.77 12.65 0.99
N GLY A 125 4.90 12.44 -0.32
CA GLY A 125 6.16 12.66 -1.07
C GLY A 125 7.19 11.54 -0.94
N TYR A 126 6.94 10.53 -0.10
CA TYR A 126 7.76 9.32 -0.02
C TYR A 126 7.31 8.30 -1.05
N THR A 127 8.26 7.49 -1.56
CA THR A 127 8.01 6.50 -2.61
C THR A 127 8.73 5.20 -2.33
N LEU A 128 8.02 4.07 -2.42
CA LEU A 128 8.58 2.72 -2.40
C LEU A 128 9.13 2.37 -3.79
N VAL A 129 10.42 2.07 -3.87
CA VAL A 129 11.14 1.78 -5.12
C VAL A 129 11.69 0.36 -5.08
N PRO A 130 10.95 -0.65 -5.58
CA PRO A 130 11.46 -2.02 -5.68
C PRO A 130 12.54 -2.13 -6.76
N ALA A 131 13.55 -2.95 -6.52
CA ALA A 131 14.56 -3.30 -7.53
C ALA A 131 13.96 -4.21 -8.62
N GLY A 132 12.97 -5.02 -8.25
CA GLY A 132 12.20 -5.87 -9.13
C GLY A 132 10.92 -6.36 -8.43
N THR A 133 9.90 -6.68 -9.22
CA THR A 133 8.59 -7.12 -8.71
C THR A 133 8.16 -8.48 -9.24
N SER A 134 9.00 -9.15 -10.04
CA SER A 134 8.68 -10.45 -10.64
C SER A 134 9.35 -11.58 -9.88
N PHE A 135 8.57 -12.61 -9.56
CA PHE A 135 9.00 -13.78 -8.79
C PHE A 135 8.57 -15.08 -9.48
N THR A 136 9.24 -16.18 -9.12
CA THR A 136 8.88 -17.54 -9.54
C THR A 136 8.23 -18.29 -8.39
N ALA A 137 7.10 -18.95 -8.64
CA ALA A 137 6.37 -19.69 -7.63
C ALA A 137 7.25 -20.74 -6.93
N GLY A 138 7.21 -20.76 -5.59
CA GLY A 138 7.93 -21.71 -4.74
C GLY A 138 9.44 -21.52 -4.68
N ARG A 139 10.01 -20.61 -5.47
CA ARG A 139 11.46 -20.30 -5.43
C ARG A 139 11.74 -19.22 -4.39
N ARG A 140 12.72 -19.47 -3.53
CA ARG A 140 13.26 -18.44 -2.64
C ARG A 140 14.00 -17.39 -3.45
N ASP A 141 13.70 -16.14 -3.18
CA ASP A 141 14.34 -14.97 -3.78
C ASP A 141 14.42 -13.84 -2.73
N ASP A 142 15.15 -12.76 -3.03
CA ASP A 142 15.24 -11.61 -2.14
C ASP A 142 14.41 -10.45 -2.70
N LEU A 143 13.41 -10.01 -1.93
CA LEU A 143 12.73 -8.74 -2.24
C LEU A 143 13.64 -7.61 -1.77
N THR A 144 14.10 -6.82 -2.74
CA THR A 144 15.02 -5.70 -2.52
C THR A 144 14.36 -4.40 -2.96
N PHE A 145 14.45 -3.35 -2.14
CA PHE A 145 13.83 -2.05 -2.43
C PHE A 145 14.51 -0.89 -1.69
N ARG A 146 14.14 0.34 -2.03
CA ARG A 146 14.50 1.56 -1.32
C ARG A 146 13.26 2.40 -1.03
N ILE A 147 13.34 3.27 -0.02
CA ILE A 147 12.38 4.35 0.16
C ILE A 147 13.04 5.64 -0.29
N GLN A 148 12.41 6.35 -1.23
CA GLN A 148 12.81 7.69 -1.63
C GLN A 148 11.97 8.74 -0.91
N GLY A 149 12.61 9.80 -0.44
CA GLY A 149 11.94 10.94 0.17
C GLY A 149 11.38 11.93 -0.87
N PRO A 150 10.74 13.01 -0.40
CA PRO A 150 10.21 14.08 -1.27
C PRO A 150 11.26 14.73 -2.18
N ASP A 151 12.54 14.69 -1.78
CA ASP A 151 13.69 15.18 -2.54
C ASP A 151 14.26 14.16 -3.55
N ARG A 152 13.61 12.99 -3.67
CA ARG A 152 14.03 11.81 -4.45
C ARG A 152 15.34 11.17 -3.99
N ARG A 153 15.85 11.53 -2.82
CA ARG A 153 17.02 10.85 -2.21
C ARG A 153 16.56 9.64 -1.42
N THR A 154 17.46 8.67 -1.28
CA THR A 154 17.19 7.47 -0.47
C THR A 154 17.13 7.86 0.99
N VAL A 155 16.05 7.46 1.66
CA VAL A 155 15.87 7.62 3.10
C VAL A 155 16.65 6.54 3.83
N THR A 156 17.38 6.94 4.86
CA THR A 156 18.11 6.04 5.78
C THR A 156 17.74 6.24 7.25
N GLY A 157 16.94 7.27 7.56
CA GLY A 157 16.47 7.57 8.91
C GLY A 157 15.09 6.99 9.18
N PHE A 158 15.02 5.91 9.95
CA PHE A 158 13.77 5.25 10.34
C PHE A 158 13.68 5.10 11.86
N ALA A 159 12.49 5.23 12.41
CA ALA A 159 12.22 4.91 13.80
C ALA A 159 12.05 3.40 13.99
N VAL A 160 12.35 2.90 15.18
CA VAL A 160 12.08 1.50 15.56
C VAL A 160 10.73 1.46 16.25
N VAL A 161 9.77 0.75 15.66
CA VAL A 161 8.43 0.53 16.18
C VAL A 161 8.22 -0.99 16.26
N HIS A 162 7.74 -1.50 17.39
CA HIS A 162 7.66 -2.95 17.64
C HIS A 162 9.00 -3.67 17.37
N GLU A 163 10.09 -3.12 17.94
CA GLU A 163 11.47 -3.65 17.84
C GLU A 163 12.05 -3.73 16.42
N LYS A 164 11.31 -3.31 15.39
CA LYS A 164 11.74 -3.33 13.99
C LYS A 164 11.66 -1.92 13.37
N PRO A 165 12.58 -1.59 12.46
CA PRO A 165 12.48 -0.33 11.74
C PRO A 165 11.46 -0.38 10.59
N MET A 166 11.00 -1.57 10.21
CA MET A 166 10.04 -1.78 9.14
C MET A 166 9.34 -3.13 9.28
N HIS A 167 8.02 -3.14 9.11
CA HIS A 167 7.23 -4.33 8.87
C HIS A 167 6.90 -4.41 7.38
N LEU A 168 7.07 -5.60 6.81
CA LEU A 168 6.70 -5.88 5.44
C LEU A 168 5.63 -6.97 5.42
N ILE A 169 4.43 -6.58 5.01
CA ILE A 169 3.30 -7.50 4.89
C ILE A 169 3.14 -7.87 3.42
N VAL A 170 3.00 -9.16 3.11
CA VAL A 170 2.79 -9.61 1.72
C VAL A 170 1.56 -10.49 1.65
N VAL A 171 0.55 -10.07 0.87
CA VAL A 171 -0.72 -10.79 0.72
C VAL A 171 -1.01 -11.15 -0.72
N ARG A 172 -1.60 -12.31 -0.98
CA ARG A 172 -2.08 -12.66 -2.32
C ARG A 172 -3.33 -11.85 -2.64
N ARG A 173 -3.61 -11.59 -3.93
CA ARG A 173 -4.75 -10.79 -4.38
C ARG A 173 -6.12 -11.31 -3.90
N ASP A 174 -6.22 -12.62 -3.67
CA ASP A 174 -7.41 -13.28 -3.16
C ASP A 174 -7.37 -13.55 -1.64
N LEU A 175 -6.40 -12.96 -0.92
CA LEU A 175 -6.24 -13.05 0.54
C LEU A 175 -6.05 -14.48 1.07
N THR A 176 -5.62 -15.41 0.21
CA THR A 176 -5.33 -16.81 0.59
C THR A 176 -3.84 -17.09 0.83
N GLY A 177 -2.98 -16.06 0.73
CA GLY A 177 -1.57 -16.12 1.08
C GLY A 177 -1.18 -14.88 1.87
N TYR A 178 -0.35 -15.06 2.90
CA TYR A 178 0.10 -14.02 3.82
C TYR A 178 1.52 -14.30 4.30
N GLN A 179 2.32 -13.25 4.44
CA GLN A 179 3.61 -13.26 5.13
C GLN A 179 3.78 -11.96 5.91
N HIS A 180 4.31 -12.07 7.12
CA HIS A 180 4.76 -10.96 7.94
C HIS A 180 6.28 -11.03 8.06
N LEU A 181 6.97 -10.09 7.44
CA LEU A 181 8.40 -10.11 7.25
C LEU A 181 9.04 -8.84 7.85
N HIS A 182 10.32 -8.94 8.22
CA HIS A 182 11.08 -7.83 8.78
C HIS A 182 12.36 -7.64 7.96
N PRO A 183 12.34 -6.78 6.93
CA PRO A 183 13.52 -6.53 6.11
C PRO A 183 14.62 -5.85 6.93
N THR A 184 15.86 -6.04 6.49
CA THR A 184 17.03 -5.34 7.04
C THR A 184 17.54 -4.32 6.02
N MET A 185 18.10 -3.22 6.52
CA MET A 185 18.61 -2.13 5.69
C MET A 185 20.14 -2.10 5.74
N THR A 186 20.78 -2.01 4.58
CA THR A 186 22.21 -1.68 4.47
C THR A 186 22.44 -0.17 4.64
N PRO A 187 23.68 0.29 4.93
CA PRO A 187 23.96 1.71 5.15
C PRO A 187 23.62 2.66 3.99
N ASP A 188 23.53 2.15 2.75
CA ASP A 188 23.12 2.92 1.56
C ASP A 188 21.59 3.06 1.42
N GLY A 189 20.81 2.53 2.38
CA GLY A 189 19.35 2.58 2.40
C GLY A 189 18.65 1.49 1.59
N THR A 190 19.39 0.46 1.15
CA THR A 190 18.79 -0.71 0.48
C THR A 190 18.21 -1.66 1.52
N TRP A 191 16.92 -1.92 1.40
CA TRP A 191 16.21 -2.93 2.18
C TRP A 191 16.22 -4.27 1.46
N SER A 192 16.38 -5.35 2.20
CA SER A 192 16.30 -6.71 1.66
C SER A 192 15.60 -7.66 2.63
N VAL A 193 14.84 -8.60 2.09
CA VAL A 193 14.27 -9.71 2.85
C VAL A 193 14.11 -10.96 1.98
N PRO A 194 14.52 -12.14 2.47
CA PRO A 194 14.24 -13.38 1.75
C PRO A 194 12.75 -13.67 1.78
N ILE A 195 12.19 -13.95 0.61
CA ILE A 195 10.78 -14.27 0.42
C ILE A 195 10.64 -15.53 -0.40
N THR A 196 9.58 -16.29 -0.15
CA THR A 196 9.17 -17.41 -1.01
C THR A 196 7.68 -17.30 -1.22
N LEU A 197 7.26 -16.98 -2.45
CA LEU A 197 5.84 -16.89 -2.80
C LEU A 197 5.41 -18.22 -3.41
N PRO A 198 4.64 -19.07 -2.71
CA PRO A 198 4.41 -20.45 -3.13
C PRO A 198 3.48 -20.56 -4.34
N ASP A 199 2.53 -19.64 -4.47
CA ASP A 199 1.47 -19.70 -5.49
C ASP A 199 1.66 -18.63 -6.58
N PRO A 200 1.40 -18.97 -7.86
CA PRO A 200 1.26 -17.98 -8.92
C PRO A 200 0.15 -16.96 -8.65
N GLY A 201 0.30 -15.77 -9.24
CA GLY A 201 -0.70 -14.69 -9.16
C GLY A 201 -0.10 -13.35 -8.76
N ILE A 202 -1.01 -12.40 -8.53
CA ILE A 202 -0.66 -11.06 -8.04
C ILE A 202 -0.64 -11.11 -6.52
N TRP A 203 0.43 -10.57 -5.96
CA TRP A 203 0.61 -10.34 -4.54
C TRP A 203 0.76 -8.85 -4.31
N ARG A 204 0.37 -8.36 -3.14
CA ARG A 204 0.60 -6.99 -2.71
C ARG A 204 1.54 -7.00 -1.51
N ALA A 205 2.63 -6.25 -1.62
CA ALA A 205 3.52 -5.97 -0.51
C ALA A 205 3.20 -4.60 0.06
N TYR A 206 3.20 -4.49 1.39
CA TYR A 206 3.06 -3.26 2.14
C TYR A 206 4.33 -3.05 2.95
N ALA A 207 5.00 -1.91 2.75
CA ALA A 207 6.04 -1.43 3.63
C ALA A 207 5.39 -0.49 4.65
N ASP A 208 5.37 -0.91 5.91
CA ASP A 208 4.86 -0.16 7.05
C ASP A 208 6.03 0.29 7.93
N PHE A 209 6.23 1.60 8.03
CA PHE A 209 7.41 2.19 8.65
C PHE A 209 7.15 3.63 9.12
N THR A 210 8.04 4.11 9.97
CA THR A 210 8.06 5.50 10.42
C THR A 210 9.38 6.16 10.01
N VAL A 211 9.31 7.20 9.19
CA VAL A 211 10.48 8.00 8.80
C VAL A 211 10.82 9.00 9.90
N ARG A 212 12.12 9.19 10.15
CA ARG A 212 12.63 10.28 10.97
C ARG A 212 13.11 11.42 10.07
N GLU A 213 12.40 12.53 10.09
CA GLU A 213 12.79 13.71 9.32
C GLU A 213 13.91 14.49 10.02
N ALA A 214 14.63 15.34 9.27
CA ALA A 214 15.76 16.11 9.79
C ALA A 214 15.38 17.04 10.96
N GLY A 215 14.10 17.43 11.07
CA GLY A 215 13.56 18.21 12.19
C GLY A 215 13.14 17.38 13.42
N GLY A 216 13.38 16.07 13.42
CA GLY A 216 12.98 15.15 14.49
C GLY A 216 11.51 14.71 14.44
N ALA A 217 10.73 15.19 13.46
CA ALA A 217 9.39 14.70 13.23
C ALA A 217 9.41 13.23 12.79
N GLU A 218 8.51 12.43 13.36
CA GLU A 218 8.30 11.04 12.98
C GLU A 218 7.04 10.94 12.14
N VAL A 219 7.19 10.47 10.90
CA VAL A 219 6.10 10.36 9.92
C VAL A 219 5.84 8.89 9.61
N PRO A 220 4.74 8.33 10.11
CA PRO A 220 4.33 6.96 9.83
C PRO A 220 3.72 6.87 8.44
N LEU A 221 4.01 5.79 7.73
CA LEU A 221 3.59 5.58 6.35
C LEU A 221 3.40 4.09 6.07
N THR A 222 2.34 3.78 5.33
CA THR A 222 2.16 2.47 4.71
C THR A 222 2.12 2.64 3.19
N LEU A 223 3.18 2.21 2.52
CA LEU A 223 3.30 2.24 1.06
C LEU A 223 3.11 0.82 0.51
N GLY A 224 2.52 0.70 -0.68
CA GLY A 224 2.26 -0.61 -1.28
C GLY A 224 2.68 -0.74 -2.73
N VAL A 225 3.09 -1.95 -3.10
CA VAL A 225 3.45 -2.31 -4.47
C VAL A 225 2.97 -3.72 -4.78
N ASP A 226 2.59 -3.95 -6.04
CA ASP A 226 2.24 -5.29 -6.49
C ASP A 226 3.48 -6.07 -6.91
N LEU A 227 3.53 -7.33 -6.49
CA LEU A 227 4.48 -8.34 -6.91
C LEU A 227 3.76 -9.36 -7.82
N VAL A 228 4.44 -9.82 -8.86
CA VAL A 228 3.89 -10.73 -9.85
C VAL A 228 4.63 -12.05 -9.76
N VAL A 229 3.90 -13.12 -9.44
CA VAL A 229 4.43 -14.48 -9.45
C VAL A 229 3.97 -15.17 -10.72
N ALA A 230 4.92 -15.50 -11.59
CA ALA A 230 4.62 -16.12 -12.87
C ALA A 230 3.95 -17.50 -12.71
N GLY A 231 2.97 -17.79 -13.57
CA GLY A 231 2.27 -19.07 -13.63
C GLY A 231 0.75 -18.91 -13.79
N ALA A 232 0.04 -20.03 -13.77
CA ALA A 232 -1.42 -20.05 -13.89
C ALA A 232 -2.07 -19.55 -12.60
N TYR A 233 -2.61 -18.33 -12.63
CA TYR A 233 -3.36 -17.77 -11.50
C TYR A 233 -4.81 -18.27 -11.53
N VAL A 234 -5.13 -19.13 -10.56
CA VAL A 234 -6.52 -19.52 -10.24
C VAL A 234 -6.90 -18.87 -8.90
N PRO A 235 -7.75 -17.83 -8.90
CA PRO A 235 -8.24 -17.21 -7.67
C PRO A 235 -8.99 -18.22 -6.80
N ARG A 236 -8.75 -18.18 -5.50
CA ARG A 236 -9.50 -18.95 -4.50
C ARG A 236 -10.52 -18.03 -3.81
N PRO A 237 -11.69 -18.54 -3.40
CA PRO A 237 -12.65 -17.73 -2.65
C PRO A 237 -12.06 -17.32 -1.30
N LEU A 238 -12.36 -16.09 -0.86
CA LEU A 238 -12.03 -15.65 0.50
C LEU A 238 -12.72 -16.57 1.51
N PRO A 239 -12.02 -17.08 2.55
CA PRO A 239 -12.64 -17.91 3.58
C PRO A 239 -13.89 -17.25 4.16
N ALA A 240 -14.91 -18.07 4.43
CA ALA A 240 -16.16 -17.61 5.02
C ALA A 240 -15.90 -16.90 6.37
N PRO A 241 -16.73 -15.91 6.76
CA PRO A 241 -16.62 -15.30 8.07
C PRO A 241 -16.68 -16.34 9.20
N ALA A 242 -15.73 -16.25 10.13
CA ALA A 242 -15.61 -17.18 11.24
C ALA A 242 -14.98 -16.46 12.44
N ARG A 243 -15.46 -16.78 13.65
CA ARG A 243 -14.94 -16.25 14.92
C ARG A 243 -13.86 -17.11 15.55
N GLU A 244 -13.54 -18.22 14.91
CA GLU A 244 -12.58 -19.21 15.38
C GLU A 244 -11.67 -19.63 14.22
N ALA A 245 -10.38 -19.81 14.51
CA ALA A 245 -9.40 -20.33 13.59
C ALA A 245 -8.48 -21.30 14.32
N THR A 246 -8.14 -22.42 13.68
CA THR A 246 -7.15 -23.37 14.19
C THR A 246 -5.84 -23.18 13.45
N VAL A 247 -4.73 -23.04 14.20
CA VAL A 247 -3.37 -22.90 13.67
C VAL A 247 -2.42 -23.83 14.43
N GLY A 248 -2.00 -24.90 13.76
CA GLY A 248 -1.30 -26.01 14.43
C GLY A 248 -2.17 -26.61 15.54
N GLU A 249 -1.66 -26.61 16.77
CA GLU A 249 -2.36 -27.13 17.96
C GLU A 249 -3.19 -26.06 18.69
N LEU A 250 -3.13 -24.81 18.22
CA LEU A 250 -3.83 -23.69 18.84
C LEU A 250 -5.18 -23.48 18.18
N THR A 251 -6.19 -23.22 18.99
CA THR A 251 -7.46 -22.62 18.57
C THR A 251 -7.47 -21.18 19.04
N VAL A 252 -7.70 -20.24 18.12
CA VAL A 252 -7.79 -18.82 18.42
C VAL A 252 -9.22 -18.37 18.14
N THR A 253 -9.86 -17.73 19.12
CA THR A 253 -11.17 -17.11 18.95
C THR A 253 -11.05 -15.59 19.02
N TYR A 254 -12.03 -14.87 18.48
CA TYR A 254 -12.12 -13.44 18.71
C TYR A 254 -13.54 -12.91 18.92
N GLU A 255 -13.63 -11.91 19.79
CA GLU A 255 -14.84 -11.18 20.15
C GLU A 255 -14.77 -9.73 19.68
N GLY A 256 -15.93 -9.06 19.60
CA GLY A 256 -16.06 -7.68 19.10
C GLY A 256 -16.41 -7.60 17.62
N THR A 257 -16.63 -6.41 17.08
CA THR A 257 -16.79 -6.21 15.64
C THR A 257 -16.30 -4.81 15.29
N GLY A 258 -15.74 -4.66 14.09
CA GLY A 258 -15.40 -3.33 13.60
C GLY A 258 -16.64 -2.44 13.49
N GLN A 259 -16.47 -1.15 13.70
CA GLN A 259 -17.49 -0.13 13.47
C GLN A 259 -17.02 0.83 12.39
N VAL A 260 -17.92 1.19 11.47
CA VAL A 260 -17.59 2.10 10.39
C VAL A 260 -17.36 3.50 10.95
N GLY A 261 -16.18 4.08 10.67
CA GLY A 261 -15.80 5.42 11.10
C GLY A 261 -15.55 5.57 12.61
N ALA A 262 -15.59 4.48 13.38
CA ALA A 262 -15.36 4.50 14.82
C ALA A 262 -14.37 3.41 15.24
N SER A 263 -13.53 3.75 16.21
CA SER A 263 -12.61 2.78 16.82
C SER A 263 -13.40 1.81 17.70
N ALA A 264 -13.22 0.51 17.46
CA ALA A 264 -13.88 -0.56 18.18
C ALA A 264 -12.87 -1.62 18.63
N PRO A 265 -13.07 -2.27 19.78
CA PRO A 265 -12.16 -3.29 20.26
C PRO A 265 -12.41 -4.65 19.61
N LEU A 266 -11.33 -5.38 19.33
CA LEU A 266 -11.32 -6.81 19.06
C LEU A 266 -10.50 -7.51 20.15
N LEU A 267 -11.04 -8.57 20.74
CA LEU A 267 -10.35 -9.36 21.78
C LEU A 267 -10.09 -10.76 21.26
N PHE A 268 -8.83 -11.19 21.26
CA PHE A 268 -8.42 -12.52 20.80
C PHE A 268 -8.03 -13.39 21.99
N ARG A 269 -8.55 -14.62 22.03
CA ARG A 269 -8.22 -15.62 23.05
C ARG A 269 -7.60 -16.84 22.41
N VAL A 270 -6.55 -17.37 23.03
CA VAL A 270 -5.78 -18.51 22.54
C VAL A 270 -6.04 -19.72 23.44
N PHE A 271 -6.30 -20.86 22.83
CA PHE A 271 -6.56 -22.13 23.50
C PHE A 271 -5.65 -23.22 22.95
N ALA A 272 -5.25 -24.16 23.81
CA ALA A 272 -4.53 -25.37 23.45
C ALA A 272 -5.25 -26.58 24.05
N GLY A 273 -5.68 -27.51 23.21
CA GLY A 273 -6.47 -28.67 23.65
C GLY A 273 -7.75 -28.28 24.42
N GLY A 274 -8.39 -27.16 24.04
CA GLY A 274 -9.61 -26.63 24.68
C GLY A 274 -9.39 -25.82 25.96
N ASN A 275 -8.16 -25.74 26.48
CA ASN A 275 -7.84 -24.96 27.68
C ASN A 275 -7.26 -23.58 27.32
N PRO A 276 -7.62 -22.50 28.03
CA PRO A 276 -7.02 -21.19 27.80
C PRO A 276 -5.49 -21.23 27.96
N VAL A 277 -4.78 -20.66 27.00
CA VAL A 277 -3.33 -20.43 27.09
C VAL A 277 -3.10 -19.16 27.90
N THR A 278 -2.48 -19.29 29.06
CA THR A 278 -2.16 -18.16 29.95
C THR A 278 -0.75 -17.61 29.76
N ALA A 279 0.13 -18.38 29.11
CA ALA A 279 1.52 -18.00 28.84
C ALA A 279 1.70 -17.55 27.37
N ILE A 280 0.98 -16.50 26.97
CA ILE A 280 1.22 -15.82 25.69
C ILE A 280 2.49 -14.97 25.88
N GLU A 281 3.45 -15.13 24.97
CA GLU A 281 4.74 -14.45 25.04
C GLU A 281 4.69 -13.17 24.21
N PRO A 282 5.32 -12.07 24.67
CA PRO A 282 5.58 -10.94 23.81
C PRO A 282 6.47 -11.35 22.63
N TYR A 283 6.07 -10.96 21.44
CA TYR A 283 6.85 -11.04 20.21
C TYR A 283 6.97 -9.62 19.68
N LEU A 284 8.16 -9.14 19.34
CA LEU A 284 8.36 -7.77 18.81
C LEU A 284 7.78 -6.68 19.73
N GLY A 285 7.94 -6.86 21.05
CA GLY A 285 7.48 -5.90 22.05
C GLY A 285 5.95 -5.86 22.28
N ALA A 286 5.16 -6.79 21.75
CA ALA A 286 3.71 -6.89 21.99
C ALA A 286 3.23 -8.33 22.12
N TYR A 287 2.10 -8.56 22.81
CA TYR A 287 1.52 -9.91 22.97
C TYR A 287 0.86 -10.48 21.69
N GLY A 288 0.70 -9.65 20.66
CA GLY A 288 0.29 -10.09 19.34
C GLY A 288 0.39 -8.96 18.31
N HIS A 289 0.42 -9.34 17.04
CA HIS A 289 0.38 -8.42 15.91
C HIS A 289 -0.83 -8.75 15.08
N LEU A 290 -1.65 -7.73 14.78
CA LEU A 290 -2.82 -7.90 13.95
C LEU A 290 -2.61 -7.14 12.64
N VAL A 291 -2.90 -7.79 11.53
CA VAL A 291 -3.03 -7.14 10.22
C VAL A 291 -4.45 -7.31 9.76
N ALA A 292 -5.08 -6.23 9.31
CA ALA A 292 -6.41 -6.24 8.73
C ALA A 292 -6.36 -5.69 7.31
N VAL A 293 -6.90 -6.45 6.35
CA VAL A 293 -6.91 -6.08 4.92
C VAL A 293 -8.31 -6.20 4.35
N ARG A 294 -8.80 -5.14 3.70
CA ARG A 294 -10.13 -5.12 3.08
C ARG A 294 -10.18 -6.02 1.84
N GLU A 295 -11.23 -6.83 1.71
CA GLU A 295 -11.50 -7.61 0.50
C GLU A 295 -11.76 -6.66 -0.69
N GLY A 296 -11.26 -7.03 -1.86
CA GLY A 296 -11.44 -6.26 -3.09
C GLY A 296 -10.24 -5.38 -3.38
N ASP A 297 -10.09 -4.23 -2.73
CA ASP A 297 -8.98 -3.31 -3.03
C ASP A 297 -7.70 -3.60 -2.25
N LEU A 298 -7.77 -4.43 -1.21
CA LEU A 298 -6.66 -4.74 -0.30
C LEU A 298 -6.17 -3.51 0.47
N ALA A 299 -7.09 -2.61 0.85
CA ALA A 299 -6.74 -1.53 1.76
C ALA A 299 -6.22 -2.11 3.09
N TYR A 300 -5.03 -1.68 3.49
CA TYR A 300 -4.42 -2.05 4.77
C TYR A 300 -5.02 -1.18 5.88
N LEU A 301 -5.49 -1.79 6.96
CA LEU A 301 -6.06 -1.08 8.09
C LEU A 301 -5.03 -0.96 9.19
N HIS A 302 -4.90 0.24 9.73
CA HIS A 302 -4.13 0.48 10.94
C HIS A 302 -4.87 -0.09 12.16
N VAL A 303 -4.14 -0.78 13.02
CA VAL A 303 -4.65 -1.35 14.26
C VAL A 303 -3.71 -1.02 15.40
N HIS A 304 -4.27 -0.80 16.60
CA HIS A 304 -3.47 -0.51 17.78
C HIS A 304 -3.58 -1.65 18.80
N PRO A 305 -2.49 -2.33 19.16
CA PRO A 305 -2.50 -3.28 20.27
C PRO A 305 -2.58 -2.56 21.61
N GLU A 306 -3.27 -3.17 22.58
CA GLU A 306 -3.02 -2.87 23.98
C GLU A 306 -1.65 -3.45 24.41
N PRO A 307 -0.89 -2.75 25.25
CA PRO A 307 0.43 -3.22 25.68
C PRO A 307 0.37 -4.46 26.58
N GLU A 308 -0.74 -4.63 27.29
CA GLU A 308 -0.97 -5.73 28.24
C GLU A 308 -2.16 -6.58 27.81
N LEU A 309 -2.17 -7.83 28.28
CA LEU A 309 -3.33 -8.71 28.14
C LEU A 309 -4.51 -8.18 28.97
N VAL A 310 -5.72 -8.29 28.43
CA VAL A 310 -6.96 -7.94 29.13
C VAL A 310 -7.74 -9.22 29.42
N ASP A 311 -7.79 -9.61 30.69
CA ASP A 311 -8.40 -10.88 31.14
C ASP A 311 -7.88 -12.10 30.36
N GLY A 312 -6.58 -12.12 30.05
CA GLY A 312 -5.92 -13.16 29.26
C GLY A 312 -6.17 -13.10 27.75
N ALA A 313 -6.81 -12.05 27.24
CA ALA A 313 -7.01 -11.81 25.82
C ALA A 313 -6.01 -10.77 25.27
N VAL A 314 -5.59 -10.96 24.02
CA VAL A 314 -4.85 -9.94 23.25
C VAL A 314 -5.88 -8.98 22.67
N LYS A 315 -5.82 -7.70 23.05
CA LYS A 315 -6.80 -6.69 22.65
C LYS A 315 -6.22 -5.75 21.62
N PHE A 316 -6.98 -5.48 20.57
CA PHE A 316 -6.67 -4.47 19.55
C PHE A 316 -7.82 -3.48 19.42
N TRP A 317 -7.49 -2.26 19.03
CA TRP A 317 -8.44 -1.26 18.56
C TRP A 317 -8.34 -1.15 17.03
N ILE A 318 -9.48 -1.21 16.36
CA ILE A 318 -9.57 -1.10 14.90
C ILE A 318 -10.62 -0.05 14.52
N THR A 319 -10.28 0.79 13.55
CA THR A 319 -11.24 1.69 12.90
C THR A 319 -11.48 1.20 11.49
N VAL A 320 -12.73 0.88 11.16
CA VAL A 320 -13.07 0.35 9.84
C VAL A 320 -13.58 1.49 8.94
N PRO A 321 -13.05 1.67 7.72
CA PRO A 321 -13.41 2.82 6.88
C PRO A 321 -14.77 2.70 6.19
N SER A 322 -15.29 1.48 6.02
CA SER A 322 -16.52 1.23 5.26
C SER A 322 -17.14 -0.11 5.67
N PRO A 323 -18.42 -0.36 5.33
CA PRO A 323 -18.94 -1.71 5.28
C PRO A 323 -18.10 -2.59 4.33
N GLY A 324 -18.08 -3.89 4.58
CA GLY A 324 -17.38 -4.86 3.74
C GLY A 324 -16.80 -6.04 4.51
N ARG A 325 -16.03 -6.85 3.79
CA ARG A 325 -15.30 -7.99 4.37
C ARG A 325 -13.83 -7.64 4.53
N TYR A 326 -13.25 -8.13 5.62
CA TYR A 326 -11.88 -7.88 6.02
C TYR A 326 -11.22 -9.20 6.39
N ARG A 327 -10.02 -9.45 5.85
CA ARG A 327 -9.19 -10.56 6.26
C ARG A 327 -8.25 -10.10 7.36
N LEU A 328 -8.36 -10.74 8.51
CA LEU A 328 -7.53 -10.50 9.69
C LEU A 328 -6.45 -11.57 9.76
N TYR A 329 -5.23 -11.19 10.11
CA TYR A 329 -4.12 -12.10 10.39
C TYR A 329 -3.53 -11.72 11.73
N LEU A 330 -3.67 -12.60 12.71
CA LEU A 330 -3.14 -12.44 14.06
C LEU A 330 -1.88 -13.30 14.21
N ASP A 331 -0.75 -12.67 14.44
CA ASP A 331 0.47 -13.34 14.90
C ASP A 331 0.50 -13.36 16.43
N VAL A 332 0.64 -14.55 17.01
CA VAL A 332 0.83 -14.76 18.45
C VAL A 332 1.99 -15.71 18.70
N GLN A 333 2.71 -15.50 19.79
CA GLN A 333 3.80 -16.38 20.20
C GLN A 333 3.41 -17.20 21.42
N VAL A 334 3.54 -18.51 21.30
CA VAL A 334 3.31 -19.47 22.39
C VAL A 334 4.39 -20.54 22.34
N GLY A 335 5.12 -20.70 23.45
CA GLY A 335 6.20 -21.67 23.58
C GLY A 335 7.35 -21.42 22.61
N GLY A 336 7.76 -20.16 22.43
CA GLY A 336 8.83 -19.76 21.52
C GLY A 336 8.48 -19.81 20.03
N VAL A 337 7.24 -20.15 19.67
CA VAL A 337 6.82 -20.32 18.26
C VAL A 337 5.73 -19.34 17.90
N VAL A 338 6.00 -18.49 16.91
CA VAL A 338 5.03 -17.58 16.30
C VAL A 338 4.09 -18.35 15.37
N ARG A 339 2.79 -18.12 15.52
CA ARG A 339 1.74 -18.69 14.68
C ARG A 339 0.80 -17.60 14.19
N THR A 340 0.40 -17.68 12.93
CA THR A 340 -0.56 -16.77 12.31
C THR A 340 -1.94 -17.40 12.24
N ALA A 341 -2.90 -16.89 13.01
CA ALA A 341 -4.32 -17.24 12.88
C ALA A 341 -5.02 -16.26 11.95
N GLY A 342 -5.80 -16.75 10.99
CA GLY A 342 -6.46 -15.88 10.01
C GLY A 342 -7.98 -15.96 10.06
N PHE A 343 -8.65 -14.81 10.13
CA PHE A 343 -10.12 -14.70 10.20
C PHE A 343 -10.70 -13.87 9.05
N THR A 344 -11.94 -14.15 8.68
CA THR A 344 -12.70 -13.22 7.83
C THR A 344 -13.76 -12.56 8.72
N MET A 345 -13.76 -11.25 8.74
CA MET A 345 -14.74 -10.43 9.45
C MET A 345 -15.63 -9.73 8.43
N THR A 346 -16.93 -9.65 8.72
CA THR A 346 -17.87 -8.80 7.98
C THR A 346 -18.25 -7.60 8.86
N VAL A 347 -18.33 -6.43 8.25
CA VAL A 347 -18.83 -5.19 8.86
C VAL A 347 -19.94 -4.66 7.97
N ASP A 348 -21.09 -4.35 8.57
CA ASP A 348 -22.29 -3.86 7.89
C ASP A 348 -22.38 -2.33 7.87
#